data_AF-A0A3Q1BWC2-F1
#
_entry.id   AF-A0A3Q1BWC2-F1
#
_cell.length_a   1.000
_cell.length_b   1.000
_cell.length_c   1.000
_cell.angle_alpha   90.00
_cell.angle_beta   90.00
_cell.angle_gamma   90.00
#
_symmetry.space_group_name_H-M   'P 1'
#
loop_
_entity.id
_entity.type
_entity.pdbx_description
1 polymer ?
#
loop_
_entity_poly.entity_id
_entity_poly.type
_entity_poly.pdbx_seq_one_letter_code
_entity_poly.pdbx_strand_id
1 'polypeptide(L)'
;MSGLIFSLRASSSWPCSRVTRLSSLKLSRNSSSKMSSDAHWLSPADREQLVMELRASGWMEVEDRDAIFKELHFKTFNQAFGFMSRVALQAEKMNHHPEWFNIYNKVQITLTTHDCGGLSKRDIKMAKFIDKVALSM
;
A
#
# COMPACT_ATOMS: atom_id res chain seq x y z
N MET A 1 -47.75 -8.54 -20.18
CA MET A 1 -47.74 -8.41 -21.66
C MET A 1 -47.27 -7.02 -22.02
N SER A 2 -46.07 -6.90 -22.58
CA SER A 2 -45.72 -5.99 -23.68
C SER A 2 -44.20 -6.05 -23.82
N GLY A 3 -43.74 -6.79 -24.82
CA GLY A 3 -42.34 -6.88 -25.18
C GLY A 3 -41.95 -5.72 -26.09
N LEU A 4 -40.69 -5.29 -25.97
CA LEU A 4 -40.02 -4.52 -27.01
C LEU A 4 -38.78 -5.31 -27.42
N ILE A 5 -38.92 -5.94 -28.57
CA ILE A 5 -37.89 -6.60 -29.37
C ILE A 5 -37.08 -5.50 -30.05
N PHE A 6 -35.75 -5.51 -29.90
CA PHE A 6 -34.86 -4.81 -30.84
C PHE A 6 -34.09 -5.84 -31.66
N SER A 7 -34.39 -5.83 -32.96
CA SER A 7 -33.78 -6.66 -33.99
C SER A 7 -32.45 -6.07 -34.45
N LEU A 8 -31.52 -6.96 -34.77
CA LEU A 8 -30.21 -6.75 -35.39
C LEU A 8 -30.26 -5.96 -36.71
N ARG A 9 -29.17 -5.22 -37.00
CA ARG A 9 -28.53 -5.21 -38.33
C ARG A 9 -27.06 -4.79 -38.25
N ALA A 10 -26.19 -5.70 -38.64
CA ALA A 10 -24.81 -5.43 -39.02
C ALA A 10 -24.77 -4.99 -40.50
N SER A 11 -23.96 -3.98 -40.82
CA SER A 11 -23.16 -3.91 -42.07
C SER A 11 -22.55 -2.52 -42.24
N SER A 12 -21.22 -2.42 -42.24
CA SER A 12 -20.53 -1.53 -43.18
C SER A 12 -19.09 -2.00 -43.35
N SER A 13 -18.84 -2.60 -44.50
CA SER A 13 -17.55 -2.91 -45.12
C SER A 13 -16.70 -1.66 -45.30
N TRP A 14 -15.43 -1.72 -44.90
CA TRP A 14 -14.42 -0.70 -45.23
C TRP A 14 -13.33 -1.32 -46.12
N PRO A 15 -12.88 -0.63 -47.17
CA PRO A 15 -11.97 -1.18 -48.16
C PRO A 15 -10.54 -1.32 -47.64
N CYS A 16 -9.94 -2.47 -47.98
CA CYS A 16 -8.54 -2.80 -47.74
C CYS A 16 -7.67 -2.12 -48.81
N SER A 17 -6.91 -1.11 -48.42
CA SER A 17 -5.85 -0.53 -49.26
C SER A 17 -4.48 -0.85 -48.67
N ARG A 18 -3.80 -1.74 -49.39
CA ARG A 18 -2.41 -2.16 -49.31
C ARG A 18 -1.47 -0.96 -49.17
N VAL A 19 -0.71 -0.90 -48.07
CA VAL A 19 0.49 -0.07 -47.95
C VAL A 19 1.69 -0.97 -47.68
N THR A 20 2.74 -0.68 -48.44
CA THR A 20 4.00 -1.40 -48.60
C THR A 20 4.86 -1.40 -47.34
N ARG A 21 5.51 -2.55 -47.14
CA ARG A 21 6.61 -2.83 -46.21
C ARG A 21 7.70 -1.78 -46.28
N LEU A 22 8.07 -1.18 -45.14
CA LEU A 22 9.39 -0.61 -44.89
C LEU A 22 9.82 -0.85 -43.43
N SER A 23 11.01 -1.44 -43.31
CA SER A 23 11.97 -1.37 -42.21
C SER A 23 11.56 -1.82 -40.79
N SER A 24 12.15 -2.94 -40.40
CA SER A 24 12.34 -3.42 -39.02
C SER A 24 13.00 -2.36 -38.14
N LEU A 25 12.21 -1.69 -37.30
CA LEU A 25 12.69 -1.06 -36.08
C LEU A 25 12.45 -2.04 -34.94
N LYS A 26 13.52 -2.64 -34.44
CA LYS A 26 13.52 -3.39 -33.17
C LYS A 26 13.31 -2.37 -32.04
N LEU A 27 12.05 -2.10 -31.69
CA LEU A 27 11.76 -1.57 -30.37
C LEU A 27 12.02 -2.70 -29.38
N SER A 28 13.17 -2.61 -28.70
CA SER A 28 13.43 -3.32 -27.47
C SER A 28 12.39 -2.91 -26.44
N ARG A 29 11.29 -3.66 -26.41
CA ARG A 29 10.24 -3.52 -25.40
C ARG A 29 10.67 -4.37 -24.21
N ASN A 30 11.64 -3.86 -23.45
CA ASN A 30 11.99 -4.45 -22.17
C ASN A 30 10.91 -4.03 -21.16
N SER A 31 9.71 -4.61 -21.26
CA SER A 31 8.73 -4.52 -20.19
C SER A 31 9.11 -5.54 -19.13
N SER A 32 10.15 -5.22 -18.36
CA SER A 32 10.30 -5.83 -17.06
C SER A 32 9.15 -5.30 -16.22
N SER A 33 8.05 -6.05 -16.19
CA SER A 33 6.94 -5.79 -15.28
C SER A 33 7.51 -5.83 -13.88
N LYS A 34 7.73 -4.66 -13.30
CA LYS A 34 8.05 -4.49 -11.88
C LYS A 34 6.80 -4.85 -11.10
N MET A 35 6.50 -6.15 -11.03
CA MET A 35 5.53 -6.72 -10.11
C MET A 35 5.92 -6.21 -8.72
N SER A 36 4.96 -5.62 -8.01
CA SER A 36 5.18 -4.82 -6.81
C SER A 36 5.96 -5.62 -5.75
N SER A 37 7.28 -5.42 -5.72
CA SER A 37 8.22 -6.08 -4.79
C SER A 37 8.06 -5.60 -3.34
N ASP A 38 7.07 -4.76 -3.08
CA ASP A 38 6.83 -4.16 -1.78
C ASP A 38 5.94 -5.02 -0.88
N ALA A 39 5.22 -5.99 -1.45
CA ALA A 39 4.31 -6.91 -0.74
C ALA A 39 4.97 -8.26 -0.40
N HIS A 40 6.23 -8.46 -0.74
CA HIS A 40 6.98 -9.63 -0.31
C HIS A 40 7.55 -9.38 1.09
N TRP A 41 7.77 -10.45 1.87
CA TRP A 41 8.39 -10.33 3.18
C TRP A 41 9.77 -9.67 3.08
N LEU A 42 10.17 -8.97 4.14
CA LEU A 42 11.49 -8.35 4.20
C LEU A 42 12.59 -9.40 4.13
N SER A 43 13.61 -9.15 3.29
CA SER A 43 14.82 -9.98 3.31
C SER A 43 15.53 -9.83 4.67
N PRO A 44 16.31 -10.82 5.13
CA PRO A 44 17.01 -10.72 6.42
C PRO A 44 17.88 -9.46 6.55
N ALA A 45 18.57 -9.06 5.47
CA ALA A 45 19.37 -7.84 5.44
C ALA A 45 18.53 -6.56 5.53
N ASP A 46 17.42 -6.49 4.76
CA ASP A 46 16.48 -5.35 4.84
C ASP A 46 15.85 -5.27 6.25
N ARG A 47 15.53 -6.43 6.85
CA ARG A 47 14.91 -6.53 8.18
C ARG A 47 15.85 -5.98 9.25
N GLU A 48 17.12 -6.40 9.26
CA GLU A 48 18.10 -5.93 10.24
C GLU A 48 18.25 -4.40 10.19
N GLN A 49 18.47 -3.84 9.00
CA GLN A 49 18.65 -2.40 8.85
C GLN A 49 17.38 -1.60 9.18
N LEU A 50 16.26 -1.93 8.52
CA LEU A 50 15.04 -1.10 8.59
C LEU A 50 14.33 -1.24 9.94
N VAL A 51 14.33 -2.42 10.54
CA VAL A 51 13.72 -2.61 11.87
C VAL A 51 14.60 -1.97 12.94
N MET A 52 15.93 -1.98 12.81
CA MET A 52 16.82 -1.26 13.73
C MET A 52 16.55 0.25 13.75
N GLU A 53 16.33 0.87 12.59
CA GLU A 53 15.93 2.29 12.50
C GLU A 53 14.61 2.56 13.25
N LEU A 54 13.61 1.68 13.08
CA LEU A 54 12.31 1.83 13.73
C LEU A 54 12.38 1.59 15.25
N ARG A 55 13.27 0.69 15.71
CA ARG A 55 13.53 0.53 17.15
C ARG A 55 14.06 1.81 17.78
N ALA A 56 14.93 2.53 17.08
CA ALA A 56 15.43 3.82 17.56
C ALA A 56 14.33 4.89 17.70
N SER A 57 13.23 4.76 16.95
CA SER A 57 12.04 5.61 17.11
C SER A 57 10.96 5.02 18.02
N GLY A 58 11.22 3.90 18.70
CA GLY A 58 10.33 3.31 19.71
C GLY A 58 9.34 2.27 19.18
N TRP A 59 9.51 1.76 17.96
CA TRP A 59 8.80 0.56 17.52
C TRP A 59 9.44 -0.71 18.11
N MET A 60 8.62 -1.71 18.37
CA MET A 60 9.04 -3.01 18.90
C MET A 60 8.52 -4.12 18.00
N GLU A 61 9.22 -5.25 17.93
CA GLU A 61 8.65 -6.45 17.31
C GLU A 61 7.61 -7.06 18.24
N VAL A 62 6.57 -7.67 17.67
CA VAL A 62 5.56 -8.42 18.43
C VAL A 62 6.07 -9.84 18.67
N GLU A 63 5.91 -10.34 19.89
CA GLU A 63 6.23 -11.73 20.21
C GLU A 63 5.30 -12.68 19.43
N ASP A 64 5.85 -13.79 18.91
CA ASP A 64 5.14 -14.81 18.14
C ASP A 64 4.40 -14.35 16.88
N ARG A 65 4.66 -13.12 16.40
CA ARG A 65 4.05 -12.58 15.19
C ARG A 65 5.03 -11.71 14.42
N ASP A 66 5.17 -11.93 13.11
CA ASP A 66 5.99 -11.06 12.25
C ASP A 66 5.27 -9.73 11.99
N ALA A 67 5.35 -8.86 12.99
CA ALA A 67 4.70 -7.56 13.06
C ALA A 67 5.54 -6.60 13.91
N ILE A 68 5.32 -5.30 13.72
CA ILE A 68 5.87 -4.26 14.58
C ILE A 68 4.75 -3.52 15.30
N PHE A 69 5.04 -3.07 16.51
CA PHE A 69 4.12 -2.41 17.42
C PHE A 69 4.69 -1.11 17.96
N LYS A 70 3.82 -0.11 18.15
CA LYS A 70 4.15 1.12 18.88
C LYS A 70 2.93 1.69 19.59
N GLU A 71 3.14 2.22 20.79
CA GLU A 71 2.15 2.99 21.53
C GLU A 71 2.50 4.48 21.50
N LEU A 72 1.52 5.32 21.16
CA LEU A 72 1.64 6.78 21.12
C LEU A 72 0.69 7.42 22.13
N HIS A 73 1.18 8.47 22.81
CA HIS A 73 0.43 9.21 23.82
C HIS A 73 0.32 10.68 23.39
N PHE A 74 -0.91 11.17 23.26
CA PHE A 74 -1.22 12.55 22.90
C PHE A 74 -1.72 13.34 24.11
N LYS A 75 -1.93 14.65 23.99
CA LYS A 75 -2.46 15.45 25.12
C LYS A 75 -3.95 15.22 25.35
N THR A 76 -4.71 15.02 24.28
CA THR A 76 -6.18 14.89 24.32
C THR A 76 -6.67 13.88 23.29
N PHE A 77 -7.92 13.43 23.44
CA PHE A 77 -8.57 12.60 22.43
C PHE A 77 -8.67 13.29 21.07
N ASN A 78 -8.92 14.60 21.03
CA ASN A 78 -9.01 15.34 19.76
C ASN A 78 -7.69 15.29 18.99
N GLN A 79 -6.54 15.43 19.67
CA GLN A 79 -5.23 15.27 19.04
C GLN A 79 -5.01 13.84 18.55
N ALA A 80 -5.31 12.82 19.38
CA ALA A 80 -5.18 11.42 19.00
C ALA A 80 -6.01 11.09 17.75
N PHE A 81 -7.28 11.51 17.72
CA PHE A 81 -8.16 11.25 16.59
C PHE A 81 -7.77 12.04 15.33
N GLY A 82 -7.25 13.26 15.50
CA GLY A 82 -6.67 14.05 14.40
C GLY A 82 -5.44 13.37 13.78
N PHE A 83 -4.56 12.82 14.62
CA PHE A 83 -3.45 11.96 14.19
C PHE A 83 -3.97 10.72 13.43
N MET A 84 -4.93 9.99 14.01
CA MET A 84 -5.51 8.80 13.40
C MET A 84 -6.13 9.10 12.03
N SER A 85 -6.85 10.22 11.89
CA SER A 85 -7.46 10.63 10.63
C SER A 85 -6.42 10.85 9.52
N ARG A 86 -5.25 11.43 9.83
CA ARG A 86 -4.15 11.59 8.86
C ARG A 86 -3.55 10.25 8.45
N VAL A 87 -3.41 9.32 9.40
CA VAL A 87 -2.93 7.95 9.13
C VAL A 87 -3.93 7.20 8.24
N ALA A 88 -5.24 7.31 8.51
CA ALA A 88 -6.28 6.68 7.70
C ALA A 88 -6.24 7.13 6.22
N LEU A 89 -6.05 8.44 5.97
CA LEU A 89 -5.91 8.96 4.60
C LEU A 89 -4.69 8.37 3.88
N GLN A 90 -3.58 8.19 4.59
CA GLN A 90 -2.39 7.57 4.01
C GLN A 90 -2.57 6.06 3.81
N ALA A 91 -3.26 5.38 4.71
CA ALA A 91 -3.60 3.96 4.58
C ALA A 91 -4.41 3.69 3.31
N GLU A 92 -5.44 4.50 3.03
CA GLU A 92 -6.21 4.41 1.78
C GLU A 92 -5.33 4.64 0.55
N LYS A 93 -4.47 5.66 0.58
CA LYS A 93 -3.55 5.95 -0.54
C LYS A 93 -2.56 4.81 -0.79
N MET A 94 -2.11 4.12 0.26
CA MET A 94 -1.17 3.01 0.19
C MET A 94 -1.85 1.67 -0.07
N ASN A 95 -3.18 1.60 0.07
CA ASN A 95 -3.93 0.35 0.21
C ASN A 95 -3.28 -0.60 1.21
N HIS A 96 -2.93 -0.06 2.38
CA HIS A 96 -2.27 -0.78 3.48
C HIS A 96 -2.72 -0.20 4.80
N HIS A 97 -3.44 -0.99 5.59
CA HIS A 97 -4.16 -0.52 6.77
C HIS A 97 -3.47 -0.97 8.06
N PRO A 98 -3.37 -0.10 9.09
CA PRO A 98 -2.89 -0.52 10.40
C PRO A 98 -3.95 -1.32 11.15
N GLU A 99 -3.49 -2.20 12.03
CA GLU A 99 -4.28 -2.66 13.16
C GLU A 99 -4.05 -1.69 14.32
N TRP A 100 -5.11 -1.19 14.95
CA TRP A 100 -4.94 -0.27 16.07
C TRP A 100 -6.02 -0.37 17.12
N PHE A 101 -5.68 0.14 18.30
CA PHE A 101 -6.57 0.28 19.45
C PHE A 101 -6.39 1.67 20.04
N ASN A 102 -7.50 2.34 20.34
CA ASN A 102 -7.48 3.70 20.90
C ASN A 102 -8.32 3.79 22.17
N ILE A 103 -7.71 4.32 23.23
CA ILE A 103 -8.42 4.76 24.45
C ILE A 103 -8.02 6.19 24.73
N TYR A 104 -8.97 7.12 24.58
CA TYR A 104 -8.77 8.54 24.83
C TYR A 104 -7.53 9.08 24.09
N ASN A 105 -6.49 9.48 24.81
CA ASN A 105 -5.27 10.04 24.26
C ASN A 105 -4.19 9.01 23.89
N LYS A 106 -4.45 7.71 24.03
CA LYS A 106 -3.50 6.64 23.72
C LYS A 106 -3.89 5.91 22.44
N VAL A 107 -2.93 5.71 21.54
CA VAL A 107 -3.11 4.95 20.30
C VAL A 107 -2.04 3.87 20.22
N GLN A 108 -2.48 2.61 20.26
CA GLN A 108 -1.66 1.42 20.07
C GLN A 108 -1.77 0.98 18.62
N ILE A 109 -0.64 0.78 17.94
CA ILE A 109 -0.59 0.49 16.51
C ILE A 109 0.26 -0.76 16.28
N THR A 110 -0.30 -1.72 15.55
CA THR A 110 0.40 -2.90 15.05
C THR A 110 0.40 -2.87 13.52
N LEU A 111 1.55 -3.13 12.91
CA LEU A 111 1.71 -3.20 11.45
C LEU A 111 2.26 -4.57 11.05
N THR A 112 1.58 -5.18 10.08
CA THR A 112 2.02 -6.38 9.36
C THR A 112 1.32 -6.40 8.01
N THR A 113 1.87 -7.14 7.05
CA THR A 113 1.26 -7.32 5.73
C THR A 113 0.59 -8.69 5.65
N HIS A 114 -0.74 -8.70 5.68
CA HIS A 114 -1.53 -9.94 5.60
C HIS A 114 -1.27 -10.74 4.31
N ASP A 115 -1.07 -10.06 3.17
CA ASP A 115 -0.86 -10.69 1.86
C ASP A 115 0.35 -11.66 1.86
N CYS A 116 1.40 -11.36 2.63
CA CYS A 116 2.60 -12.20 2.75
C CYS A 116 2.77 -12.84 4.12
N GLY A 117 1.80 -12.66 5.03
CA GLY A 117 1.83 -13.23 6.38
C GLY A 117 2.95 -12.70 7.28
N GLY A 118 3.43 -11.47 7.05
CA GLY A 118 4.57 -10.93 7.78
C GLY A 118 4.93 -9.49 7.42
N LEU A 119 6.08 -9.02 7.90
CA LEU A 119 6.57 -7.67 7.66
C LEU A 119 7.02 -7.49 6.22
N SER A 120 6.57 -6.40 5.60
CA SER A 120 6.95 -5.99 4.26
C SER A 120 7.46 -4.55 4.21
N LYS A 121 7.86 -4.09 3.02
CA LYS A 121 8.23 -2.68 2.80
C LYS A 121 7.06 -1.74 3.00
N ARG A 122 5.81 -2.20 2.89
CA ARG A 122 4.61 -1.39 3.17
C ARG A 122 4.51 -1.02 4.65
N ASP A 123 4.80 -1.97 5.54
CA ASP A 123 4.82 -1.74 6.98
C ASP A 123 5.87 -0.70 7.37
N ILE A 124 7.08 -0.82 6.82
CA ILE A 124 8.16 0.14 7.06
C ILE A 124 7.78 1.55 6.57
N LYS A 125 7.18 1.66 5.38
CA LYS A 125 6.72 2.95 4.83
C LYS A 125 5.61 3.56 5.70
N MET A 126 4.68 2.74 6.18
CA MET A 126 3.59 3.19 7.05
C MET A 126 4.13 3.65 8.42
N ALA A 127 5.04 2.89 9.02
CA ALA A 127 5.68 3.23 10.29
C ALA A 127 6.41 4.58 10.23
N LYS A 128 7.21 4.80 9.16
CA LYS A 128 7.91 6.08 8.93
C LYS A 128 6.94 7.25 8.73
N PHE A 129 5.81 7.02 8.06
CA PHE A 129 4.77 8.03 7.91
C PHE A 129 4.10 8.37 9.25
N ILE A 130 3.75 7.35 10.03
CA ILE A 130 3.18 7.49 11.38
C ILE A 130 4.09 8.34 12.26
N ASP A 131 5.39 8.03 12.30
CA ASP A 131 6.37 8.79 13.08
C ASP A 131 6.41 10.25 12.64
N LYS A 132 6.41 10.52 11.33
CA LYS A 132 6.36 11.89 10.80
C LYS A 132 5.10 12.65 11.23
N VAL A 133 3.93 12.02 11.21
CA VAL A 133 2.68 12.67 11.63
C VAL A 133 2.69 12.90 13.14
N ALA A 134 3.15 11.92 13.92
CA ALA A 134 3.23 12.01 15.39
C ALA A 134 4.15 13.16 15.84
N LEU A 135 5.28 13.38 15.17
CA LEU A 135 6.20 14.50 15.44
C LEU A 135 5.60 15.89 15.13
N SER A 136 4.50 15.95 14.37
CA SER A 136 3.84 17.20 13.96
C SER A 136 2.60 17.56 14.79
N MET A 137 2.35 16.85 15.88
CA MET A 137 1.19 16.98 16.78
C MET A 137 1.63 17.40 18.18
#